data_AF-A0AAU5AL13-F1
#
_entry.id   AF-A0AAU5AL13-F1
#
_cell.length_a   1.000
_cell.length_b   1.000
_cell.length_c   1.000
_cell.angle_alpha   90.00
_cell.angle_beta   90.00
_cell.angle_gamma   90.00
#
_symmetry.space_group_name_H-M   'P 1'
#
loop_
_entity.id
_entity.type
_entity.pdbx_description
1 polymer ?
#
loop_
_entity_poly.entity_id
_entity_poly.type
_entity_poly.pdbx_seq_one_letter_code
_entity_poly.pdbx_strand_id
1 'polypeptide(L)'
;MPAEPPGPRPLGGAVPLGPGTPARRPAPEPLTAPRTAGVPEHVVEPYEPIPLAATPVDPNAQLPPGFAKLAVNRAYDDTGQEVFWLTGHSGDLELSLDSEDTRLRPTGLALSNLRPDGFPPTEIFRAVAEWSGHQGDVVRWINELRARFGPDLHLVIWDDTDYDIPWEMLRLTGGRDHGVDDGILGALVTVVRWTTIREAGRTPFNEPAVCSGHVLGYYAEEMRRDATVFENFEHRGHFGTTRTFLTELARPSLGAGLVYMGCHATHGPNLYKLKLGTVTWNELNDLDMSALDGRRTLVCLNACHSARFVNNRPLGENALRGFAELFLRKGAGGCIATSGKVGDDVAHTLIRELVGRLCADPELPVARALRDFRAAAVARLPDPLPYVYGDDDRFDAEGQRQILPILYSFMFLYFGHPLTTLRLSVRAQEART
;
A
#
# COMPACT_ATOMS: atom_id res chain seq x y z
N MET A 1 28.80 -2.37 -47.42
CA MET A 1 29.80 -1.89 -46.44
C MET A 1 29.11 -0.92 -45.50
N PRO A 2 28.86 -1.30 -44.24
CA PRO A 2 28.16 -0.45 -43.28
C PRO A 2 29.15 0.49 -42.58
N ALA A 3 28.77 1.76 -42.42
CA ALA A 3 29.54 2.78 -41.74
C ALA A 3 29.44 2.60 -40.22
N GLU A 4 30.59 2.62 -39.55
CA GLU A 4 30.72 2.59 -38.09
C GLU A 4 30.12 3.84 -37.42
N PRO A 5 29.54 3.72 -36.22
CA PRO A 5 29.10 4.86 -35.43
C PRO A 5 30.30 5.60 -34.78
N PRO A 6 30.23 6.93 -34.60
CA PRO A 6 31.31 7.71 -34.01
C PRO A 6 31.45 7.44 -32.50
N GLY A 7 32.68 7.13 -32.09
CA GLY A 7 33.07 6.94 -30.69
C GLY A 7 32.98 8.21 -29.82
N PRO A 8 33.08 8.04 -28.49
CA PRO A 8 32.89 9.13 -27.53
C PRO A 8 34.02 10.15 -27.60
N ARG A 9 33.66 11.44 -27.55
CA ARG A 9 34.59 12.57 -27.48
C ARG A 9 35.28 12.60 -26.10
N PRO A 10 36.61 12.78 -26.04
CA PRO A 10 37.28 12.99 -24.77
C PRO A 10 36.96 14.39 -24.25
N LEU A 11 36.61 14.47 -22.97
CA LEU A 11 36.47 15.73 -22.25
C LEU A 11 37.84 16.37 -22.02
N GLY A 12 37.83 17.69 -22.05
CA GLY A 12 38.98 18.57 -22.20
C GLY A 12 40.08 18.41 -21.15
N GLY A 13 41.27 18.83 -21.60
CA GLY A 13 42.53 18.70 -20.87
C GLY A 13 42.63 19.56 -19.63
N ALA A 14 43.35 19.02 -18.65
CA ALA A 14 43.85 19.76 -17.51
C ALA A 14 44.96 20.73 -17.95
N VAL A 15 44.78 22.00 -17.61
CA VAL A 15 45.83 23.03 -17.71
C VAL A 15 46.85 22.79 -16.59
N PRO A 16 48.16 22.66 -16.87
CA PRO A 16 49.16 22.54 -15.83
C PRO A 16 49.36 23.91 -15.15
N LEU A 17 48.93 24.01 -13.90
CA LEU A 17 49.30 25.10 -13.00
C LEU A 17 50.76 24.92 -12.59
N GLY A 18 51.59 25.91 -12.91
CA GLY A 18 53.02 25.93 -12.59
C GLY A 18 53.33 25.97 -11.09
N PRO A 19 54.62 25.84 -10.72
CA PRO A 19 55.07 25.73 -9.33
C PRO A 19 55.10 27.11 -8.67
N GLY A 20 53.94 27.62 -8.27
CA GLY A 20 53.82 28.72 -7.34
C GLY A 20 53.52 28.18 -5.97
N THR A 21 54.54 27.99 -5.13
CA THR A 21 54.37 27.63 -3.71
C THR A 21 53.50 28.69 -3.05
N PRO A 22 52.25 28.39 -2.64
CA PRO A 22 51.42 29.38 -1.97
C PRO A 22 52.08 29.70 -0.63
N ALA A 23 52.24 30.99 -0.34
CA ALA A 23 52.72 31.48 0.94
C ALA A 23 51.92 30.80 2.07
N ARG A 24 52.64 30.10 2.94
CA ARG A 24 52.11 29.36 4.09
C ARG A 24 51.26 30.33 4.90
N ARG A 25 49.93 30.11 4.93
CA ARG A 25 49.04 30.89 5.80
C ARG A 25 49.61 30.82 7.23
N PRO A 26 49.69 31.94 7.96
CA PRO A 26 50.10 31.92 9.36
C PRO A 26 49.23 30.91 10.11
N ALA A 27 49.87 30.11 10.95
CA ALA A 27 49.14 29.17 11.79
C ALA A 27 48.06 29.94 12.56
N PRO A 28 46.80 29.48 12.58
CA PRO A 28 45.76 30.12 13.36
C PRO A 28 46.25 30.22 14.81
N GLU A 29 46.13 31.42 15.40
CA GLU A 29 46.45 31.62 16.81
C GLU A 29 45.68 30.57 17.63
N PRO A 30 46.34 29.91 18.60
CA PRO A 30 45.66 28.95 19.46
C PRO A 30 44.46 29.65 20.11
N LEU A 31 43.25 29.18 19.77
CA LEU A 31 42.03 29.63 20.41
C LEU A 31 42.22 29.45 21.91
N THR A 32 42.12 30.55 22.64
CA THR A 32 42.19 30.54 24.10
C THR A 32 41.14 29.56 24.60
N ALA A 33 41.55 28.60 25.44
CA ALA A 33 40.65 27.59 25.97
C ALA A 33 39.38 28.28 26.47
N PRO A 34 38.18 27.83 26.05
CA PRO A 34 36.93 28.45 26.46
C PRO A 34 36.91 28.51 27.98
N ARG A 35 36.78 29.73 28.53
CA ARG A 35 36.54 29.91 29.96
C ARG A 35 35.34 29.05 30.32
N THR A 36 35.52 28.14 31.28
CA THR A 36 34.41 27.42 31.91
C THR A 36 33.40 28.46 32.37
N ALA A 37 32.30 28.58 31.62
CA ALA A 37 31.16 29.37 32.03
C ALA A 37 30.70 28.78 33.36
N GLY A 38 30.68 29.59 34.42
CA GLY A 38 30.12 29.17 35.69
C GLY A 38 28.71 28.67 35.44
N VAL A 39 28.44 27.43 35.83
CA VAL A 39 27.10 26.84 35.78
C VAL A 39 26.18 27.79 36.56
N PRO A 40 25.15 28.38 35.94
CA PRO A 40 24.29 29.32 36.63
C PRO A 40 23.68 28.69 37.89
N GLU A 41 23.56 29.44 38.99
CA GLU A 41 23.05 28.94 40.29
C GLU A 41 21.63 28.34 40.25
N HIS A 42 20.92 28.46 39.12
CA HIS A 42 19.59 27.89 38.90
C HIS A 42 19.60 26.55 38.15
N VAL A 43 20.78 25.97 37.89
CA VAL A 43 20.85 24.60 37.36
C VAL A 43 20.46 23.65 38.48
N VAL A 44 19.18 23.28 38.48
CA VAL A 44 18.62 22.21 39.30
C VAL A 44 19.46 20.96 39.05
N GLU A 45 19.98 20.35 40.13
CA GLU A 45 20.71 19.10 40.02
C GLU A 45 19.88 18.09 39.20
N PRO A 46 20.50 17.38 38.24
CA PRO A 46 19.79 16.42 37.41
C PRO A 46 19.13 15.39 38.33
N TYR A 47 17.80 15.42 38.40
CA TYR A 47 17.05 14.41 39.12
C TYR A 47 17.32 13.07 38.45
N GLU A 48 17.50 12.03 39.26
CA GLU A 48 17.61 10.67 38.77
C GLU A 48 16.33 10.35 37.97
N PRO A 49 16.42 10.02 36.67
CA PRO A 49 15.23 9.82 35.86
C PRO A 49 14.42 8.68 36.46
N ILE A 50 13.20 8.98 36.91
CA ILE A 50 12.27 7.97 37.42
C ILE A 50 11.86 7.11 36.21
N PRO A 51 12.25 5.82 36.15
CA PRO A 51 11.79 4.96 35.07
C PRO A 51 10.27 4.84 35.17
N LEU A 52 9.57 5.18 34.08
CA LEU A 52 8.15 4.88 33.96
C LEU A 52 7.97 3.37 34.12
N ALA A 53 7.03 2.97 34.97
CA ALA A 53 6.69 1.57 35.11
C ALA A 53 6.33 1.00 33.73
N ALA A 54 7.09 0.01 33.27
CA ALA A 54 6.77 -0.69 32.03
C ALA A 54 5.41 -1.37 32.23
N THR A 55 4.39 -0.87 31.54
CA THR A 55 3.14 -1.63 31.40
C THR A 55 3.40 -2.65 30.31
N PRO A 56 3.39 -3.96 30.59
CA PRO A 56 3.49 -4.97 29.55
C PRO A 56 2.20 -4.91 28.73
N VAL A 57 2.19 -4.06 27.70
CA VAL A 57 1.22 -4.14 26.63
C VAL A 57 1.78 -5.20 25.71
N ASP A 58 1.15 -6.38 25.69
CA ASP A 58 1.43 -7.34 24.63
C ASP A 58 0.82 -6.77 23.33
N PRO A 59 1.62 -6.36 22.34
CA PRO A 59 1.09 -5.93 21.05
C PRO A 59 0.40 -7.10 20.29
N ASN A 60 0.54 -8.32 20.78
CA ASN A 60 -0.19 -9.50 20.35
C ASN A 60 -1.36 -9.87 21.29
N ALA A 61 -1.75 -8.97 22.20
CA ALA A 61 -2.96 -9.13 23.02
C ALA A 61 -4.08 -9.71 22.13
N GLN A 62 -4.60 -10.86 22.57
CA GLN A 62 -5.28 -11.82 21.70
C GLN A 62 -6.19 -11.15 20.67
N LEU A 63 -5.83 -11.32 19.40
CA LEU A 63 -6.70 -10.95 18.29
C LEU A 63 -8.09 -11.60 18.51
N PRO A 64 -9.19 -10.90 18.16
CA PRO A 64 -10.52 -11.50 18.28
C PRO A 64 -10.60 -12.84 17.55
N PRO A 65 -11.47 -13.77 17.97
CA PRO A 65 -11.72 -15.00 17.22
C PRO A 65 -12.03 -14.70 15.74
N GLY A 66 -11.45 -15.49 14.84
CA GLY A 66 -11.55 -15.28 13.39
C GLY A 66 -10.53 -14.29 12.82
N PHE A 67 -9.72 -13.61 13.63
CA PHE A 67 -8.66 -12.73 13.16
C PHE A 67 -7.30 -13.44 13.21
N ALA A 68 -6.53 -13.26 12.16
CA ALA A 68 -5.15 -13.70 12.07
C ALA A 68 -4.28 -12.56 11.57
N LYS A 69 -3.04 -12.50 12.05
CA LYS A 69 -2.04 -11.52 11.61
C LYS A 69 -0.83 -12.26 11.06
N LEU A 70 -0.43 -11.93 9.83
CA LEU A 70 0.83 -12.32 9.21
C LEU A 70 1.74 -11.08 9.15
N ALA A 71 2.85 -11.11 9.88
CA ALA A 71 3.86 -10.07 9.88
C ALA A 71 5.04 -10.45 8.97
N VAL A 72 5.45 -9.52 8.11
CA VAL A 72 6.57 -9.66 7.19
C VAL A 72 7.69 -8.74 7.66
N ASN A 73 8.79 -9.35 8.08
CA ASN A 73 9.87 -8.64 8.75
C ASN A 73 11.09 -8.56 7.82
N ARG A 74 11.52 -7.33 7.52
CA ARG A 74 12.75 -7.10 6.75
C ARG A 74 13.97 -7.51 7.58
N ALA A 75 14.88 -8.25 6.96
CA ALA A 75 16.19 -8.56 7.51
C ALA A 75 17.29 -8.43 6.43
N TYR A 76 18.53 -8.65 6.86
CA TYR A 76 19.69 -8.73 5.99
C TYR A 76 20.48 -9.96 6.39
N ASP A 77 20.97 -10.72 5.41
CA ASP A 77 21.88 -11.82 5.69
C ASP A 77 23.31 -11.33 5.97
N ASP A 78 24.23 -12.26 6.23
CA ASP A 78 25.64 -11.96 6.51
C ASP A 78 26.37 -11.27 5.34
N THR A 79 25.82 -11.33 4.12
CA THR A 79 26.37 -10.67 2.93
C THR A 79 25.80 -9.27 2.72
N GLY A 80 24.81 -8.87 3.54
CA GLY A 80 24.05 -7.64 3.36
C GLY A 80 22.96 -7.73 2.30
N GLN A 81 22.63 -8.94 1.82
CA GLN A 81 21.52 -9.15 0.89
C GLN A 81 20.18 -8.98 1.62
N GLU A 82 19.24 -8.33 0.93
CA GLU A 82 17.88 -8.14 1.44
C GLU A 82 17.10 -9.46 1.50
N VAL A 83 16.70 -9.81 2.72
CA VAL A 83 15.88 -10.98 3.02
C VAL A 83 14.68 -10.59 3.89
N PHE A 84 13.74 -11.50 4.07
CA PHE A 84 12.64 -11.35 5.03
C PHE A 84 12.34 -12.66 5.74
N TRP A 85 11.70 -12.55 6.90
CA TRP A 85 11.17 -13.67 7.66
C TRP A 85 9.72 -13.36 8.07
N LEU A 86 8.98 -14.36 8.53
CA LEU A 86 7.53 -14.28 8.70
C LEU A 86 7.10 -14.79 10.07
N THR A 87 6.20 -14.05 10.71
CA THR A 87 5.44 -14.59 11.85
C THR A 87 3.95 -14.50 11.59
N GLY A 88 3.22 -15.51 12.05
CA GLY A 88 1.77 -15.56 12.00
C GLY A 88 1.20 -15.81 13.39
N HIS A 89 0.13 -15.11 13.75
CA HIS A 89 -0.55 -15.30 15.03
C HIS A 89 -2.07 -15.27 14.86
N SER A 90 -2.77 -16.23 15.45
CA SER A 90 -4.24 -16.25 15.59
C SER A 90 -4.63 -17.08 16.82
N GLY A 91 -4.85 -16.39 17.95
CA GLY A 91 -5.12 -17.06 19.23
C GLY A 91 -3.97 -17.98 19.63
N ASP A 92 -4.23 -19.29 19.63
CA ASP A 92 -3.29 -20.37 19.94
C ASP A 92 -2.53 -20.92 18.72
N LEU A 93 -2.89 -20.52 17.49
CA LEU A 93 -2.19 -20.92 16.28
C LEU A 93 -1.09 -19.92 15.93
N GLU A 94 0.15 -20.39 15.90
CA GLU A 94 1.32 -19.61 15.58
C GLU A 94 2.06 -20.17 14.36
N LEU A 95 2.59 -19.27 13.54
CA LEU A 95 3.58 -19.55 12.51
C LEU A 95 4.84 -18.81 12.91
N SER A 96 5.93 -19.53 13.09
CA SER A 96 7.24 -18.94 13.34
C SER A 96 8.21 -19.43 12.28
N LEU A 97 8.48 -18.57 11.30
CA LEU A 97 9.59 -18.69 10.36
C LEU A 97 10.54 -17.57 10.77
N ASP A 98 11.42 -17.89 11.71
CA ASP A 98 12.22 -16.91 12.43
C ASP A 98 13.41 -16.40 11.59
N SER A 99 14.33 -15.68 12.25
CA SER A 99 15.52 -15.15 11.59
C SER A 99 16.48 -16.21 11.06
N GLU A 100 16.30 -17.50 11.40
CA GLU A 100 17.09 -18.59 10.83
C GLU A 100 16.49 -19.11 9.51
N ASP A 101 15.18 -18.94 9.30
CA ASP A 101 14.47 -19.28 8.04
C ASP A 101 14.12 -18.04 7.21
N THR A 102 15.16 -17.37 6.71
CA THR A 102 14.99 -16.18 5.88
C THR A 102 14.75 -16.50 4.40
N ARG A 103 13.99 -15.63 3.74
CA ARG A 103 13.63 -15.72 2.32
C ARG A 103 14.17 -14.52 1.56
N LEU A 104 14.66 -14.76 0.34
CA LEU A 104 15.11 -13.68 -0.55
C LEU A 104 13.96 -12.77 -0.96
N ARG A 105 14.22 -11.47 -1.07
CA ARG A 105 13.28 -10.49 -1.66
C ARG A 105 12.80 -10.94 -3.06
N PRO A 106 11.48 -11.11 -3.29
CA PRO A 106 10.97 -11.46 -4.61
C PRO A 106 10.81 -10.22 -5.50
N THR A 107 11.76 -9.97 -6.39
CA THR A 107 11.77 -8.75 -7.24
C THR A 107 10.87 -8.83 -8.47
N GLY A 108 10.58 -10.04 -8.96
CA GLY A 108 9.79 -10.26 -10.18
C GLY A 108 8.27 -10.25 -9.99
N LEU A 109 7.77 -10.36 -8.76
CA LEU A 109 6.35 -10.64 -8.48
C LEU A 109 5.47 -9.39 -8.36
N ALA A 110 6.07 -8.22 -8.16
CA ALA A 110 5.32 -7.01 -7.92
C ALA A 110 4.37 -6.70 -9.09
N LEU A 111 3.08 -6.52 -8.81
CA LEU A 111 2.09 -6.18 -9.86
C LEU A 111 2.38 -4.82 -10.53
N SER A 112 3.20 -3.98 -9.90
CA SER A 112 3.73 -2.76 -10.52
C SER A 112 4.61 -3.02 -11.75
N ASN A 113 5.05 -4.26 -11.97
CA ASN A 113 5.78 -4.69 -13.16
C ASN A 113 4.86 -4.94 -14.38
N LEU A 114 3.53 -4.94 -14.21
CA LEU A 114 2.58 -4.98 -15.32
C LEU A 114 2.67 -3.68 -16.12
N ARG A 115 3.29 -3.75 -17.29
CA ARG A 115 3.44 -2.64 -18.23
C ARG A 115 3.08 -3.12 -19.64
N PRO A 116 2.63 -2.23 -20.54
CA PRO A 116 2.36 -2.60 -21.94
C PRO A 116 3.56 -3.25 -22.65
N ASP A 117 4.77 -2.88 -22.25
CA ASP A 117 6.07 -3.38 -22.72
C ASP A 117 6.78 -4.31 -21.70
N GLY A 118 6.09 -4.67 -20.61
CA GLY A 118 6.63 -5.47 -19.52
C GLY A 118 6.39 -6.97 -19.71
N PHE A 119 6.40 -7.70 -18.58
CA PHE A 119 6.11 -9.12 -18.60
C PHE A 119 4.66 -9.38 -19.07
N PRO A 120 4.43 -10.42 -19.89
CA PRO A 120 3.09 -10.86 -20.23
C PRO A 120 2.26 -11.12 -18.96
N PRO A 121 0.98 -10.68 -18.91
CA PRO A 121 0.10 -10.89 -17.76
C PRO A 121 0.08 -12.33 -17.24
N THR A 122 0.03 -13.31 -18.15
CA THR A 122 0.04 -14.74 -17.79
C THR A 122 1.33 -15.14 -17.09
N GLU A 123 2.49 -14.60 -17.49
CA GLU A 123 3.77 -14.91 -16.86
C GLU A 123 3.86 -14.37 -15.44
N ILE A 124 3.30 -13.18 -15.17
CA ILE A 124 3.19 -12.67 -13.79
C ILE A 124 2.28 -13.58 -12.95
N PHE A 125 1.14 -14.01 -13.50
CA PHE A 125 0.24 -14.93 -12.81
C PHE A 125 0.93 -16.27 -12.49
N ARG A 126 1.67 -16.84 -13.45
CA ARG A 126 2.44 -18.08 -13.29
C ARG A 126 3.59 -17.92 -12.30
N ALA A 127 4.34 -16.83 -12.36
CA ALA A 127 5.44 -16.54 -11.43
C ALA A 127 4.94 -16.43 -9.99
N VAL A 128 3.78 -15.80 -9.77
CA VAL A 128 3.17 -15.77 -8.43
C VAL A 128 2.74 -17.16 -7.98
N ALA A 129 2.16 -17.97 -8.86
CA ALA A 129 1.77 -19.35 -8.54
C ALA A 129 2.98 -20.24 -8.22
N GLU A 130 4.07 -20.13 -8.97
CA GLU A 130 5.34 -20.83 -8.72
C GLU A 130 5.96 -20.39 -7.39
N TRP A 131 6.04 -19.08 -7.15
CA TRP A 131 6.50 -18.57 -5.87
C TRP A 131 5.65 -19.06 -4.70
N SER A 132 4.33 -19.11 -4.87
CA SER A 132 3.38 -19.62 -3.86
C SER A 132 3.67 -21.09 -3.50
N GLY A 133 4.09 -21.91 -4.48
CA GLY A 133 4.51 -23.29 -4.26
C GLY A 133 5.69 -23.44 -3.31
N HIS A 134 6.53 -22.40 -3.19
CA HIS A 134 7.65 -22.34 -2.24
C HIS A 134 7.26 -21.75 -0.87
N GLN A 135 5.99 -21.37 -0.66
CA GLN A 135 5.50 -20.81 0.61
C GLN A 135 4.72 -21.84 1.44
N GLY A 136 5.14 -23.12 1.42
CA GLY A 136 4.39 -24.26 1.97
C GLY A 136 3.91 -24.06 3.41
N ASP A 137 4.75 -23.54 4.31
CA ASP A 137 4.37 -23.32 5.72
C ASP A 137 3.33 -22.22 5.90
N VAL A 138 3.42 -21.15 5.11
CA VAL A 138 2.43 -20.06 5.12
C VAL A 138 1.09 -20.57 4.59
N VAL A 139 1.12 -21.32 3.48
CA VAL A 139 -0.08 -21.91 2.87
C VAL A 139 -0.75 -22.90 3.84
N ARG A 140 0.03 -23.75 4.51
CA ARG A 140 -0.46 -24.69 5.52
C ARG A 140 -1.12 -23.96 6.68
N TRP A 141 -0.41 -22.98 7.27
CA TRP A 141 -0.93 -22.18 8.38
C TRP A 141 -2.23 -21.45 8.00
N ILE A 142 -2.31 -20.84 6.82
CA ILE A 142 -3.55 -20.21 6.34
C ILE A 142 -4.67 -21.24 6.15
N ASN A 143 -4.38 -22.42 5.61
CA ASN A 143 -5.40 -23.45 5.41
C ASN A 143 -5.94 -24.02 6.73
N GLU A 144 -5.10 -24.14 7.77
CA GLU A 144 -5.54 -24.49 9.12
C GLU A 144 -6.51 -23.44 9.68
N LEU A 145 -6.19 -22.15 9.49
CA LEU A 145 -7.10 -21.05 9.86
C LEU A 145 -8.41 -21.10 9.07
N ARG A 146 -8.36 -21.39 7.77
CA ARG A 146 -9.55 -21.53 6.92
C ARG A 146 -10.42 -22.70 7.36
N ALA A 147 -9.82 -23.83 7.70
CA ALA A 147 -10.56 -24.99 8.22
C ALA A 147 -11.24 -24.67 9.56
N ARG A 148 -10.59 -23.85 10.41
CA ARG A 148 -11.11 -23.47 11.72
C ARG A 148 -12.21 -22.41 11.68
N PHE A 149 -12.02 -21.35 10.88
CA PHE A 149 -12.88 -20.16 10.90
C PHE A 149 -13.75 -20.01 9.65
N GLY A 150 -13.50 -20.79 8.60
CA GLY A 150 -14.28 -20.79 7.36
C GLY A 150 -14.37 -19.38 6.74
N PRO A 151 -15.59 -18.93 6.37
CA PRO A 151 -15.79 -17.62 5.73
C PRO A 151 -15.60 -16.43 6.67
N ASP A 152 -15.51 -16.66 7.98
CA ASP A 152 -15.33 -15.62 9.00
C ASP A 152 -13.84 -15.33 9.29
N LEU A 153 -12.91 -15.97 8.56
CA LEU A 153 -11.49 -15.67 8.64
C LEU A 153 -11.17 -14.28 8.06
N HIS A 154 -10.57 -13.44 8.90
CA HIS A 154 -9.98 -12.16 8.54
C HIS A 154 -8.46 -12.25 8.68
N LEU A 155 -7.74 -12.10 7.57
CA LEU A 155 -6.27 -12.09 7.56
C LEU A 155 -5.75 -10.66 7.42
N VAL A 156 -5.01 -10.23 8.43
CA VAL A 156 -4.26 -8.98 8.45
C VAL A 156 -2.84 -9.26 7.99
N ILE A 157 -2.39 -8.57 6.96
CA ILE A 157 -1.02 -8.66 6.46
C ILE A 157 -0.29 -7.38 6.85
N TRP A 158 0.63 -7.50 7.79
CA TRP A 158 1.50 -6.40 8.18
C TRP A 158 2.84 -6.56 7.46
N ASP A 159 2.99 -5.84 6.35
CA ASP A 159 4.18 -5.90 5.50
C ASP A 159 4.83 -4.51 5.41
N ASP A 160 5.87 -4.31 6.22
CA ASP A 160 6.70 -3.09 6.21
C ASP A 160 8.03 -3.30 5.45
N THR A 161 8.05 -4.22 4.47
CA THR A 161 9.27 -4.52 3.71
C THR A 161 9.49 -3.70 2.45
N ASP A 162 8.51 -2.96 1.92
CA ASP A 162 8.54 -2.32 0.58
C ASP A 162 8.73 -3.27 -0.61
N TYR A 163 8.68 -4.58 -0.38
CA TYR A 163 8.96 -5.57 -1.41
C TYR A 163 7.81 -5.76 -2.40
N ASP A 164 6.67 -5.08 -2.18
CA ASP A 164 5.48 -5.13 -3.04
C ASP A 164 5.01 -6.58 -3.30
N ILE A 165 5.15 -7.46 -2.30
CA ILE A 165 4.73 -8.86 -2.38
C ILE A 165 3.21 -8.89 -2.59
N PRO A 166 2.69 -9.52 -3.66
CA PRO A 166 1.26 -9.56 -3.95
C PRO A 166 0.57 -10.66 -3.14
N TRP A 167 0.59 -10.54 -1.81
CA TRP A 167 0.05 -11.56 -0.90
C TRP A 167 -1.37 -11.99 -1.23
N GLU A 168 -2.23 -11.07 -1.65
CA GLU A 168 -3.60 -11.36 -2.04
C GLU A 168 -3.69 -12.33 -3.23
N MET A 169 -2.62 -12.48 -4.02
CA MET A 169 -2.50 -13.45 -5.10
C MET A 169 -1.85 -14.78 -4.70
N LEU A 170 -1.45 -14.95 -3.43
CA LEU A 170 -0.88 -16.21 -2.94
C LEU A 170 -1.82 -17.37 -3.27
N ARG A 171 -1.32 -18.36 -4.01
CA ARG A 171 -2.09 -19.55 -4.37
C ARG A 171 -2.11 -20.50 -3.17
N LEU A 172 -3.31 -20.80 -2.71
CA LEU A 172 -3.56 -21.81 -1.69
C LEU A 172 -3.88 -23.12 -2.39
N THR A 173 -3.04 -24.13 -2.17
CA THR A 173 -3.34 -25.51 -2.54
C THR A 173 -4.07 -26.14 -1.36
N GLY A 174 -5.28 -26.62 -1.57
CA GLY A 174 -6.06 -27.37 -0.61
C GLY A 174 -5.34 -28.68 -0.33
N GLY A 175 -4.77 -28.79 0.86
CA GLY A 175 -4.32 -30.09 1.35
C GLY A 175 -5.56 -30.96 1.57
N ARG A 176 -5.52 -32.22 1.11
CA ARG A 176 -6.55 -33.23 1.46
C ARG A 176 -6.79 -33.29 2.98
N ASP A 177 -5.78 -32.92 3.75
CA ASP A 177 -5.74 -32.95 5.20
C ASP A 177 -6.62 -31.87 5.87
N HIS A 178 -6.98 -30.79 5.18
CA HIS A 178 -7.73 -29.67 5.77
C HIS A 178 -9.16 -29.53 5.26
N GLY A 179 -9.54 -30.25 4.20
CA GLY A 179 -10.90 -30.20 3.63
C GLY A 179 -11.32 -28.82 3.10
N VAL A 180 -10.34 -27.98 2.71
CA VAL A 180 -10.57 -26.64 2.16
C VAL A 180 -10.23 -26.59 0.67
N ASP A 181 -10.96 -25.78 -0.09
CA ASP A 181 -10.78 -25.64 -1.53
C ASP A 181 -9.46 -24.94 -1.90
N ASP A 182 -8.89 -25.32 -3.04
CA ASP A 182 -7.84 -24.59 -3.73
C ASP A 182 -8.31 -23.21 -4.18
N GLY A 183 -7.39 -22.26 -4.30
CA GLY A 183 -7.68 -20.99 -4.97
C GLY A 183 -6.68 -19.89 -4.64
N ILE A 184 -7.10 -18.64 -4.83
CA ILE A 184 -6.27 -17.45 -4.63
C ILE A 184 -6.67 -16.79 -3.31
N LEU A 185 -5.71 -16.51 -2.43
CA LEU A 185 -5.94 -16.04 -1.06
C LEU A 185 -6.96 -14.90 -0.96
N GLY A 186 -6.77 -13.82 -1.72
CA GLY A 186 -7.61 -12.63 -1.67
C GLY A 186 -9.01 -12.80 -2.26
N ALA A 187 -9.29 -13.93 -2.92
CA ALA A 187 -10.62 -14.32 -3.38
C ALA A 187 -11.32 -15.27 -2.39
N LEU A 188 -10.56 -15.97 -1.54
CA LEU A 188 -11.08 -16.94 -0.57
C LEU A 188 -11.23 -16.37 0.83
N VAL A 189 -10.33 -15.47 1.23
CA VAL A 189 -10.23 -14.93 2.59
C VAL A 189 -10.36 -13.41 2.56
N THR A 190 -10.98 -12.83 3.60
CA THR A 190 -11.01 -11.37 3.76
C THR A 190 -9.63 -10.89 4.18
N VAL A 191 -8.89 -10.28 3.26
CA VAL A 191 -7.52 -9.78 3.49
C VAL A 191 -7.51 -8.26 3.63
N VAL A 192 -6.78 -7.77 4.63
CA VAL A 192 -6.43 -6.35 4.79
C VAL A 192 -4.92 -6.19 4.97
N ARG A 193 -4.40 -5.00 4.70
CA ARG A 193 -3.01 -4.64 4.96
C ARG A 193 -2.88 -3.66 6.10
N TRP A 194 -1.88 -3.88 6.95
CA TRP A 194 -1.44 -2.91 7.95
C TRP A 194 -0.04 -2.40 7.59
N THR A 195 0.25 -1.18 8.03
CA THR A 195 1.57 -0.56 7.95
C THR A 195 1.82 0.23 9.22
N THR A 196 3.09 0.44 9.56
CA THR A 196 3.46 1.25 10.72
C THR A 196 3.07 2.72 10.52
N ILE A 197 2.09 3.18 11.30
CA ILE A 197 1.74 4.60 11.42
C ILE A 197 2.42 5.15 12.68
N ARG A 198 3.40 6.03 12.51
CA ARG A 198 4.02 6.73 13.64
C ARG A 198 3.30 8.04 13.90
N GLU A 199 2.27 7.99 14.72
CA GLU A 199 1.68 9.15 15.36
C GLU A 199 1.55 8.86 16.86
N ALA A 200 1.85 9.85 17.72
CA ALA A 200 1.97 9.64 19.15
C ALA A 200 0.69 9.02 19.75
N GLY A 201 0.75 7.73 20.09
CA GLY A 201 -0.28 7.04 20.88
C GLY A 201 -1.44 6.38 20.12
N ARG A 202 -1.41 6.28 18.78
CA ARG A 202 -2.44 5.55 18.02
C ARG A 202 -1.91 4.20 17.54
N THR A 203 -2.42 3.11 18.12
CA THR A 203 -2.29 1.78 17.49
C THR A 203 -3.20 1.74 16.27
N PRO A 204 -2.69 1.41 15.07
CA PRO A 204 -3.51 1.37 13.88
C PRO A 204 -4.67 0.37 14.06
N PHE A 205 -5.89 0.79 13.71
CA PHE A 205 -7.02 -0.11 13.44
C PHE A 205 -7.50 -0.98 14.62
N ASN A 206 -7.45 -0.47 15.86
CA ASN A 206 -8.02 -1.20 17.00
C ASN A 206 -9.54 -1.36 16.93
N GLU A 207 -10.23 -0.46 16.23
CA GLU A 207 -11.69 -0.44 16.16
C GLU A 207 -12.15 -0.25 14.71
N PRO A 208 -13.24 -0.92 14.29
CA PRO A 208 -13.83 -0.70 12.99
C PRO A 208 -14.38 0.72 12.89
N ALA A 209 -14.25 1.33 11.70
CA ALA A 209 -14.90 2.59 11.39
C ALA A 209 -16.25 2.35 10.72
N VAL A 210 -17.22 3.22 11.00
CA VAL A 210 -18.48 3.31 10.24
C VAL A 210 -18.42 4.57 9.39
N CYS A 211 -17.83 4.45 8.21
CA CYS A 211 -17.62 5.58 7.31
C CYS A 211 -18.97 6.00 6.74
N SER A 212 -19.48 7.19 7.08
CA SER A 212 -20.83 7.60 6.66
C SER A 212 -20.97 9.07 6.27
N GLY A 213 -21.72 9.31 5.19
CA GLY A 213 -21.99 10.64 4.67
C GLY A 213 -21.97 10.70 3.15
N HIS A 214 -21.70 11.89 2.62
CA HIS A 214 -21.68 12.12 1.18
C HIS A 214 -20.33 11.69 0.55
N VAL A 215 -20.26 11.71 -0.78
CA VAL A 215 -19.03 11.47 -1.55
C VAL A 215 -18.36 12.80 -1.89
N LEU A 216 -17.12 12.99 -1.45
CA LEU A 216 -16.25 14.06 -1.96
C LEU A 216 -15.31 13.45 -3.01
N GLY A 217 -15.49 13.83 -4.27
CA GLY A 217 -14.76 13.25 -5.40
C GLY A 217 -13.78 14.23 -6.03
N TYR A 218 -12.55 13.80 -6.32
CA TYR A 218 -11.63 14.46 -7.24
C TYR A 218 -11.49 13.63 -8.52
N TYR A 219 -11.60 14.31 -9.67
CA TYR A 219 -11.51 13.67 -10.97
C TYR A 219 -10.53 14.45 -11.85
N ALA A 220 -9.38 13.84 -12.14
CA ALA A 220 -8.53 14.27 -13.24
C ALA A 220 -9.30 14.16 -14.57
N GLU A 221 -8.83 14.86 -15.60
CA GLU A 221 -9.50 14.94 -16.90
C GLU A 221 -9.80 13.55 -17.48
N GLU A 222 -8.79 12.68 -17.44
CA GLU A 222 -8.82 11.31 -17.95
C GLU A 222 -9.76 10.40 -17.15
N MET A 223 -10.04 10.75 -15.89
CA MET A 223 -10.84 9.97 -14.94
C MET A 223 -12.22 10.59 -14.68
N ARG A 224 -12.63 11.61 -15.44
CA ARG A 224 -13.94 12.29 -15.28
C ARG A 224 -15.12 11.35 -15.29
N ARG A 225 -15.03 10.26 -16.06
CA ARG A 225 -16.08 9.25 -16.18
C ARG A 225 -16.43 8.61 -14.83
N ASP A 226 -15.49 8.56 -13.89
CA ASP A 226 -15.73 7.99 -12.56
C ASP A 226 -16.77 8.77 -11.75
N ALA A 227 -16.99 10.05 -12.06
CA ALA A 227 -18.05 10.83 -11.41
C ALA A 227 -19.43 10.19 -11.60
N THR A 228 -19.64 9.47 -12.71
CA THR A 228 -20.91 8.79 -13.02
C THR A 228 -21.23 7.64 -12.06
N VAL A 229 -20.20 7.05 -11.43
CA VAL A 229 -20.37 5.98 -10.43
C VAL A 229 -21.15 6.47 -9.21
N PHE A 230 -21.09 7.77 -8.93
CA PHE A 230 -21.64 8.35 -7.71
C PHE A 230 -22.92 9.20 -7.94
N GLU A 231 -23.52 9.15 -9.13
CA GLU A 231 -24.67 10.00 -9.50
C GLU A 231 -25.91 9.82 -8.61
N ASN A 232 -26.08 8.64 -8.03
CA ASN A 232 -27.22 8.31 -7.15
C ASN A 232 -27.03 8.79 -5.70
N PHE A 233 -25.86 9.35 -5.36
CA PHE A 233 -25.52 9.76 -4.00
C PHE A 233 -25.43 11.28 -3.89
N GLU A 234 -25.48 11.78 -2.66
CA GLU A 234 -24.97 13.11 -2.37
C GLU A 234 -23.48 13.14 -2.74
N HIS A 235 -23.16 13.81 -3.84
CA HIS A 235 -21.84 13.79 -4.43
C HIS A 235 -21.39 15.20 -4.77
N ARG A 236 -20.24 15.59 -4.19
CA ARG A 236 -19.53 16.83 -4.49
C ARG A 236 -18.29 16.53 -5.32
N GLY A 237 -18.45 16.60 -6.65
CA GLY A 237 -17.37 16.36 -7.59
C GLY A 237 -16.49 17.60 -7.83
N HIS A 238 -15.18 17.41 -7.80
CA HIS A 238 -14.17 18.43 -8.10
C HIS A 238 -13.40 18.05 -9.38
N PHE A 239 -13.48 18.93 -10.39
CA PHE A 239 -12.85 18.76 -11.69
C PHE A 239 -11.71 19.77 -11.95
N GLY A 240 -11.28 20.46 -10.90
CA GLY A 240 -10.22 21.47 -10.95
C GLY A 240 -8.84 20.88 -10.68
N THR A 241 -8.01 21.64 -9.97
CA THR A 241 -6.68 21.15 -9.57
C THR A 241 -6.77 20.25 -8.34
N THR A 242 -5.83 19.31 -8.20
CA THR A 242 -5.72 18.49 -6.98
C THR A 242 -5.60 19.37 -5.74
N ARG A 243 -4.86 20.50 -5.82
CA ARG A 243 -4.69 21.44 -4.71
C ARG A 243 -6.01 22.04 -4.23
N THR A 244 -6.88 22.48 -5.14
CA THR A 244 -8.20 23.05 -4.79
C THR A 244 -9.14 22.01 -4.15
N PHE A 245 -9.01 20.75 -4.53
CA PHE A 245 -9.74 19.67 -3.87
C PHE A 245 -9.20 19.42 -2.44
N LEU A 246 -7.89 19.36 -2.28
CA LEU A 246 -7.28 19.05 -0.98
C LEU A 246 -7.58 20.11 0.09
N THR A 247 -7.80 21.37 -0.29
CA THR A 247 -8.23 22.41 0.67
C THR A 247 -9.62 22.17 1.25
N GLU A 248 -10.44 21.31 0.64
CA GLU A 248 -11.72 20.89 1.22
C GLU A 248 -11.53 19.90 2.37
N LEU A 249 -10.45 19.12 2.38
CA LEU A 249 -10.15 18.16 3.44
C LEU A 249 -9.74 18.84 4.76
N ALA A 250 -9.38 20.12 4.72
CA ALA A 250 -9.11 20.93 5.91
C ALA A 250 -10.40 21.41 6.62
N ARG A 251 -11.60 21.06 6.13
CA ARG A 251 -12.88 21.49 6.72
C ARG A 251 -13.46 20.37 7.60
N PRO A 252 -13.41 20.47 8.95
CA PRO A 252 -13.89 19.40 9.84
C PRO A 252 -15.38 19.07 9.62
N SER A 253 -16.18 20.05 9.23
CA SER A 253 -17.62 19.92 9.00
C SER A 253 -17.99 19.33 7.63
N LEU A 254 -17.01 18.87 6.84
CA LEU A 254 -17.27 18.29 5.52
C LEU A 254 -18.28 17.15 5.62
N GLY A 255 -18.14 16.22 6.57
CA GLY A 255 -19.11 15.14 6.74
C GLY A 255 -19.16 14.16 5.56
N ALA A 256 -18.05 13.99 4.84
CA ALA A 256 -17.91 12.98 3.81
C ALA A 256 -17.81 11.58 4.45
N GLY A 257 -18.50 10.60 3.87
CA GLY A 257 -18.30 9.18 4.19
C GLY A 257 -17.22 8.56 3.33
N LEU A 258 -17.06 9.08 2.10
CA LEU A 258 -16.06 8.65 1.13
C LEU A 258 -15.34 9.86 0.53
N VAL A 259 -14.02 9.81 0.53
CA VAL A 259 -13.13 10.67 -0.26
C VAL A 259 -12.60 9.83 -1.42
N TYR A 260 -13.01 10.16 -2.64
CA TYR A 260 -12.59 9.48 -3.87
C TYR A 260 -11.59 10.35 -4.64
N MET A 261 -10.50 9.76 -5.11
CA MET A 261 -9.54 10.43 -5.99
C MET A 261 -9.26 9.56 -7.21
N GLY A 262 -9.82 9.92 -8.35
CA GLY A 262 -9.48 9.37 -9.66
C GLY A 262 -8.44 10.26 -10.33
N CYS A 263 -7.16 9.87 -10.29
CA CYS A 263 -6.08 10.65 -10.88
C CYS A 263 -4.83 9.80 -11.16
N HIS A 264 -3.83 10.39 -11.78
CA HIS A 264 -2.51 9.75 -11.88
C HIS A 264 -1.71 9.92 -10.59
N ALA A 265 -0.86 8.95 -10.29
CA ALA A 265 0.17 9.08 -9.29
C ALA A 265 1.53 8.65 -9.85
N THR A 266 2.59 9.29 -9.37
CA THR A 266 3.96 8.94 -9.72
C THR A 266 4.61 8.28 -8.51
N HIS A 267 5.32 7.18 -8.76
CA HIS A 267 6.14 6.49 -7.78
C HIS A 267 7.61 6.61 -8.15
N GLY A 268 8.48 6.68 -7.15
CA GLY A 268 9.93 6.67 -7.33
C GLY A 268 10.62 6.19 -6.06
N PRO A 269 11.95 6.10 -6.06
CA PRO A 269 12.69 5.50 -4.95
C PRO A 269 12.65 6.31 -3.64
N ASN A 270 12.17 7.56 -3.68
CA ASN A 270 12.21 8.49 -2.55
C ASN A 270 10.92 9.32 -2.48
N LEU A 271 10.61 9.85 -1.29
CA LEU A 271 9.42 10.65 -1.01
C LEU A 271 9.16 11.82 -1.98
N TYR A 272 10.18 12.58 -2.35
CA TYR A 272 10.01 13.74 -3.25
C TYR A 272 9.64 13.36 -4.69
N LYS A 273 9.75 12.07 -5.07
CA LYS A 273 9.28 11.54 -6.36
C LYS A 273 7.83 11.07 -6.29
N LEU A 274 7.28 10.91 -5.09
CA LEU A 274 5.88 10.55 -4.90
C LEU A 274 5.01 11.77 -5.19
N LYS A 275 4.11 11.65 -6.17
CA LYS A 275 3.07 12.65 -6.44
C LYS A 275 1.70 12.00 -6.60
N LEU A 276 0.67 12.67 -6.13
CA LEU A 276 -0.73 12.34 -6.36
C LEU A 276 -1.37 13.50 -7.12
N GLY A 277 -1.78 13.26 -8.36
CA GLY A 277 -2.04 14.32 -9.33
C GLY A 277 -0.82 15.22 -9.49
N THR A 278 -0.98 16.52 -9.20
CA THR A 278 0.11 17.49 -9.30
C THR A 278 0.82 17.79 -7.97
N VAL A 279 0.45 17.12 -6.88
CA VAL A 279 0.91 17.45 -5.52
C VAL A 279 1.87 16.39 -5.01
N THR A 280 3.00 16.81 -4.46
CA THR A 280 4.01 15.91 -3.89
C THR A 280 3.56 15.33 -2.55
N TRP A 281 4.16 14.22 -2.14
CA TRP A 281 3.89 13.63 -0.83
C TRP A 281 4.17 14.61 0.32
N ASN A 282 5.26 15.40 0.25
CA ASN A 282 5.58 16.39 1.28
C ASN A 282 4.52 17.49 1.35
N GLU A 283 4.09 18.03 0.21
CA GLU A 283 3.01 19.02 0.18
C GLU A 283 1.71 18.46 0.75
N LEU A 284 1.35 17.19 0.46
CA LEU A 284 0.19 16.53 1.08
C LEU A 284 0.37 16.37 2.59
N ASN A 285 1.57 16.00 3.03
CA ASN A 285 1.87 15.82 4.45
C ASN A 285 1.71 17.11 5.25
N ASP A 286 2.00 18.26 4.65
CA ASP A 286 1.88 19.57 5.29
C ASP A 286 0.43 20.07 5.39
N LEU A 287 -0.51 19.46 4.65
CA LEU A 287 -1.92 19.87 4.68
C LEU A 287 -2.63 19.35 5.93
N ASP A 288 -3.51 20.19 6.47
CA ASP A 288 -4.55 19.75 7.38
C ASP A 288 -5.60 18.93 6.60
N MET A 289 -5.95 17.77 7.15
CA MET A 289 -6.96 16.87 6.62
C MET A 289 -7.94 16.45 7.72
N SER A 290 -8.23 17.35 8.66
CA SER A 290 -9.14 17.16 9.79
C SER A 290 -10.53 16.62 9.41
N ALA A 291 -10.98 16.77 8.16
CA ALA A 291 -12.19 16.14 7.64
C ALA A 291 -12.14 14.59 7.65
N LEU A 292 -10.95 14.00 7.66
CA LEU A 292 -10.79 12.54 7.67
C LEU A 292 -11.04 11.95 9.06
N ASP A 293 -10.53 12.57 10.11
CA ASP A 293 -10.61 12.07 11.48
C ASP A 293 -12.04 12.15 12.05
N GLY A 294 -12.76 13.25 11.80
CA GLY A 294 -14.04 13.54 12.45
C GLY A 294 -15.16 12.49 12.25
N ARG A 295 -15.13 11.73 11.14
CA ARG A 295 -16.04 10.61 10.88
C ARG A 295 -15.32 9.32 10.48
N ARG A 296 -13.99 9.26 10.65
CA ARG A 296 -13.14 8.19 10.15
C ARG A 296 -13.46 7.87 8.68
N THR A 297 -13.37 8.88 7.82
CA THR A 297 -13.75 8.84 6.41
C THR A 297 -13.00 7.75 5.65
N LEU A 298 -13.69 7.01 4.77
CA LEU A 298 -13.02 6.06 3.86
C LEU A 298 -12.35 6.84 2.74
N VAL A 299 -11.08 6.53 2.44
CA VAL A 299 -10.36 7.10 1.31
C VAL A 299 -10.23 6.03 0.21
N CYS A 300 -10.51 6.40 -1.04
CA CYS A 300 -10.29 5.55 -2.20
C CYS A 300 -9.41 6.28 -3.22
N LEU A 301 -8.17 5.82 -3.36
CA LEU A 301 -7.15 6.33 -4.26
C LEU A 301 -7.11 5.48 -5.53
N ASN A 302 -7.99 5.77 -6.49
CA ASN A 302 -7.90 5.22 -7.84
C ASN A 302 -6.80 5.94 -8.64
N ALA A 303 -5.56 5.71 -8.19
CA ALA A 303 -4.35 6.31 -8.73
C ALA A 303 -3.21 5.30 -8.75
N CYS A 304 -2.48 5.24 -9.86
CA CYS A 304 -1.44 4.23 -10.09
C CYS A 304 -0.38 4.22 -9.00
N HIS A 305 0.00 3.04 -8.50
CA HIS A 305 1.02 2.88 -7.46
C HIS A 305 0.71 3.59 -6.12
N SER A 306 -0.54 4.00 -5.87
CA SER A 306 -0.92 4.71 -4.64
C SER A 306 -0.76 3.87 -3.36
N ALA A 307 -0.71 2.55 -3.48
CA ALA A 307 -0.48 1.61 -2.38
C ALA A 307 1.00 1.27 -2.14
N ARG A 308 1.91 1.76 -2.99
CA ARG A 308 3.34 1.47 -2.85
C ARG A 308 3.96 2.37 -1.79
N PHE A 309 5.02 1.85 -1.20
CA PHE A 309 5.75 2.52 -0.15
C PHE A 309 7.20 2.76 -0.55
N VAL A 310 7.80 3.78 0.05
CA VAL A 310 9.23 4.05 -0.03
C VAL A 310 9.89 3.85 1.32
N ASN A 311 11.11 3.31 1.30
CA ASN A 311 11.96 3.19 2.46
C ASN A 311 12.40 4.58 2.94
N ASN A 312 12.02 4.95 4.17
CA ASN A 312 12.36 6.25 4.74
C ASN A 312 13.63 6.24 5.61
N ARG A 313 14.40 5.13 5.63
CA ARG A 313 15.65 5.01 6.41
C ARG A 313 16.69 6.08 6.11
N PRO A 314 16.87 6.57 4.87
CA PRO A 314 17.78 7.68 4.61
C PRO A 314 17.43 8.97 5.37
N LEU A 315 16.19 9.11 5.85
CA LEU A 315 15.76 10.21 6.71
C LEU A 315 15.78 9.85 8.21
N GLY A 316 16.40 8.73 8.59
CA GLY A 316 16.53 8.28 9.98
C GLY A 316 15.31 7.54 10.51
N GLU A 317 14.42 7.05 9.63
CA GLU A 317 13.18 6.40 10.03
C GLU A 317 13.03 4.98 9.48
N ASN A 318 12.71 4.02 10.34
CA ASN A 318 12.48 2.62 9.93
C ASN A 318 11.08 2.36 9.36
N ALA A 319 10.15 3.30 9.48
CA ALA A 319 8.81 3.16 8.95
C ALA A 319 8.76 3.51 7.47
N LEU A 320 7.91 2.80 6.75
CA LEU A 320 7.62 3.08 5.36
C LEU A 320 6.76 4.34 5.22
N ARG A 321 6.80 4.94 4.03
CA ARG A 321 5.97 6.09 3.67
C ARG A 321 5.31 5.90 2.33
N GLY A 322 4.05 6.31 2.22
CA GLY A 322 3.26 6.18 1.01
C GLY A 322 1.98 6.99 1.12
N PHE A 323 1.15 6.99 0.08
CA PHE A 323 -0.12 7.73 0.14
C PHE A 323 -1.11 7.04 1.08
N ALA A 324 -1.24 5.71 1.02
CA ALA A 324 -2.10 4.98 1.93
C ALA A 324 -1.75 5.25 3.41
N GLU A 325 -0.47 5.14 3.78
CA GLU A 325 0.00 5.50 5.12
C GLU A 325 -0.33 6.95 5.48
N LEU A 326 -0.07 7.90 4.59
CA LEU A 326 -0.31 9.32 4.85
C LEU A 326 -1.78 9.60 5.16
N PHE A 327 -2.72 9.10 4.34
CA PHE A 327 -4.15 9.33 4.58
C PHE A 327 -4.65 8.67 5.87
N LEU A 328 -4.14 7.48 6.22
CA LEU A 328 -4.46 6.81 7.47
C LEU A 328 -3.90 7.57 8.68
N ARG A 329 -2.65 8.05 8.59
CA ARG A 329 -2.05 8.93 9.61
C ARG A 329 -2.83 10.23 9.78
N LYS A 330 -3.47 10.71 8.73
CA LYS A 330 -4.35 11.89 8.76
C LYS A 330 -5.77 11.61 9.29
N GLY A 331 -6.06 10.39 9.75
CA GLY A 331 -7.32 10.03 10.42
C GLY A 331 -8.34 9.30 9.56
N ALA A 332 -8.00 8.88 8.34
CA ALA A 332 -8.91 8.08 7.53
C ALA A 332 -9.26 6.75 8.24
N GLY A 333 -10.53 6.32 8.17
CA GLY A 333 -11.00 5.05 8.75
C GLY A 333 -10.57 3.81 7.98
N GLY A 334 -10.09 4.02 6.75
CA GLY A 334 -9.51 3.03 5.88
C GLY A 334 -9.08 3.67 4.56
N CYS A 335 -8.22 2.99 3.82
CA CYS A 335 -7.72 3.46 2.53
C CYS A 335 -7.69 2.32 1.52
N ILE A 336 -8.38 2.50 0.39
CA ILE A 336 -8.26 1.65 -0.79
C ILE A 336 -7.26 2.31 -1.73
N ALA A 337 -6.25 1.58 -2.17
CA ALA A 337 -5.18 2.10 -3.03
C ALA A 337 -4.72 1.04 -4.04
N THR A 338 -3.96 1.42 -5.07
CA THR A 338 -3.51 0.49 -6.12
C THR A 338 -2.01 0.23 -6.07
N SER A 339 -1.58 -1.04 -6.17
CA SER A 339 -0.15 -1.40 -6.16
C SER A 339 0.55 -1.16 -7.50
N GLY A 340 -0.20 -1.13 -8.60
CA GLY A 340 0.31 -1.03 -9.97
C GLY A 340 -0.39 0.02 -10.81
N LYS A 341 -0.10 0.01 -12.12
CA LYS A 341 -0.83 0.79 -13.12
C LYS A 341 -2.05 -0.01 -13.57
N VAL A 342 -3.23 0.56 -13.39
CA VAL A 342 -4.50 0.03 -13.90
C VAL A 342 -4.91 0.86 -15.12
N GLY A 343 -5.35 0.22 -16.21
CA GLY A 343 -5.86 0.95 -17.38
C GLY A 343 -7.18 1.65 -17.06
N ASP A 344 -7.37 2.88 -17.53
CA ASP A 344 -8.46 3.78 -17.12
C ASP A 344 -9.86 3.16 -17.24
N ASP A 345 -10.19 2.53 -18.38
CA ASP A 345 -11.49 1.86 -18.59
C ASP A 345 -11.72 0.69 -17.63
N VAL A 346 -10.65 -0.05 -17.31
CA VAL A 346 -10.74 -1.15 -16.38
C VAL A 346 -10.87 -0.60 -14.96
N ALA A 347 -10.07 0.39 -14.58
CA ALA A 347 -10.17 1.06 -13.29
C ALA A 347 -11.59 1.58 -13.03
N HIS A 348 -12.20 2.26 -14.01
CA HIS A 348 -13.58 2.72 -13.96
C HIS A 348 -14.57 1.57 -13.70
N THR A 349 -14.45 0.48 -14.47
CA THR A 349 -15.32 -0.70 -14.34
C THR A 349 -15.18 -1.34 -12.96
N LEU A 350 -13.95 -1.49 -12.48
CA LEU A 350 -13.64 -2.09 -11.18
C LEU A 350 -14.19 -1.23 -10.03
N ILE A 351 -14.01 0.10 -10.08
CA ILE A 351 -14.58 1.03 -9.09
C ILE A 351 -16.10 0.97 -9.09
N ARG A 352 -16.73 0.94 -10.28
CA ARG A 352 -18.19 0.80 -10.38
C ARG A 352 -18.70 -0.48 -9.75
N GLU A 353 -18.06 -1.62 -10.00
CA GLU A 353 -18.43 -2.91 -9.39
C GLU A 353 -18.25 -2.89 -7.87
N LEU A 354 -17.11 -2.37 -7.38
CA LEU A 354 -16.81 -2.31 -5.95
C LEU A 354 -17.78 -1.39 -5.19
N VAL A 355 -17.99 -0.16 -5.69
CA VAL A 355 -18.94 0.79 -5.09
C VAL A 355 -20.35 0.21 -5.14
N GLY A 356 -20.74 -0.40 -6.27
CA GLY A 356 -22.03 -1.07 -6.40
C GLY A 356 -22.29 -2.12 -5.31
N ARG A 357 -21.27 -2.92 -4.96
CA ARG A 357 -21.36 -3.92 -3.87
C ARG A 357 -21.53 -3.26 -2.50
N LEU A 358 -20.70 -2.25 -2.18
CA LEU A 358 -20.77 -1.52 -0.91
C LEU A 358 -22.12 -0.81 -0.73
N CYS A 359 -22.73 -0.36 -1.82
CA CYS A 359 -24.02 0.32 -1.76
C CYS A 359 -25.21 -0.65 -1.72
N ALA A 360 -25.07 -1.85 -2.28
CA ALA A 360 -26.12 -2.87 -2.23
C ALA A 360 -26.31 -3.42 -0.80
N ASP A 361 -25.24 -3.46 -0.01
CA ASP A 361 -25.27 -3.84 1.40
C ASP A 361 -24.37 -2.91 2.23
N PRO A 362 -24.93 -1.85 2.85
CA PRO A 362 -24.15 -0.91 3.67
C PRO A 362 -23.52 -1.50 4.93
N GLU A 363 -23.94 -2.69 5.35
CA GLU A 363 -23.36 -3.40 6.49
C GLU A 363 -22.20 -4.31 6.06
N LEU A 364 -22.00 -4.51 4.75
CA LEU A 364 -20.90 -5.29 4.21
C LEU A 364 -19.57 -4.58 4.49
N PRO A 365 -18.61 -5.23 5.20
CA PRO A 365 -17.30 -4.65 5.40
C PRO A 365 -16.56 -4.41 4.09
N VAL A 366 -15.82 -3.31 4.02
CA VAL A 366 -15.07 -2.91 2.82
C VAL A 366 -14.11 -4.01 2.35
N ALA A 367 -13.41 -4.64 3.29
CA ALA A 367 -12.49 -5.74 3.00
C ALA A 367 -13.20 -6.97 2.42
N ARG A 368 -14.43 -7.27 2.87
CA ARG A 368 -15.23 -8.39 2.35
C ARG A 368 -15.79 -8.08 0.96
N ALA A 369 -16.24 -6.86 0.71
CA ALA A 369 -16.63 -6.42 -0.63
C ALA A 369 -15.47 -6.58 -1.64
N LEU A 370 -14.24 -6.25 -1.22
CA LEU A 370 -13.04 -6.41 -2.05
C LEU A 370 -12.68 -7.89 -2.29
N ARG A 371 -12.84 -8.76 -1.29
CA ARG A 371 -12.74 -10.22 -1.46
C ARG A 371 -13.73 -10.73 -2.51
N ASP A 372 -15.00 -10.38 -2.37
CA ASP A 372 -16.07 -10.88 -3.25
C ASP A 372 -15.92 -10.35 -4.69
N PHE A 373 -15.38 -9.15 -4.84
CA PHE A 373 -14.97 -8.59 -6.11
C PHE A 373 -13.85 -9.39 -6.78
N ARG A 374 -12.79 -9.76 -6.04
CA ARG A 374 -11.72 -10.63 -6.52
C ARG A 374 -12.21 -12.04 -6.83
N ALA A 375 -13.11 -12.60 -6.02
CA ALA A 375 -13.74 -13.89 -6.26
C ALA A 375 -14.48 -13.91 -7.61
N ALA A 376 -15.23 -12.85 -7.92
CA ALA A 376 -15.89 -12.71 -9.22
C ALA A 376 -14.89 -12.55 -10.39
N ALA A 377 -13.72 -11.95 -10.15
CA ALA A 377 -12.66 -11.91 -11.16
C ALA A 377 -12.04 -13.30 -11.38
N VAL A 378 -11.75 -14.05 -10.32
CA VAL A 378 -11.21 -15.43 -10.39
C VAL A 378 -12.20 -16.38 -11.05
N ALA A 379 -13.50 -16.24 -10.80
CA ALA A 379 -14.52 -17.06 -11.48
C ALA A 379 -14.58 -16.86 -13.01
N ARG A 380 -13.95 -15.79 -13.52
CA ARG A 380 -13.81 -15.49 -14.96
C ARG A 380 -12.43 -15.88 -15.51
N LEU A 381 -11.57 -16.50 -14.70
CA LEU A 381 -10.24 -16.94 -15.12
C LEU A 381 -10.37 -18.02 -16.22
N PRO A 382 -9.68 -17.87 -17.37
CA PRO A 382 -9.64 -18.92 -18.37
C PRO A 382 -9.03 -20.21 -17.81
N ASP A 383 -9.65 -21.34 -18.12
CA ASP A 383 -9.13 -22.68 -17.81
C ASP A 383 -9.15 -23.54 -19.09
N PRO A 384 -7.99 -23.92 -19.66
CA PRO A 384 -6.63 -23.62 -19.17
C PRO A 384 -6.27 -22.13 -19.31
N LEU A 385 -5.26 -21.69 -18.54
CA LEU A 385 -4.66 -20.36 -18.74
C LEU A 385 -4.10 -20.24 -20.16
N PRO A 386 -4.26 -19.07 -20.82
CA PRO A 386 -3.70 -18.85 -22.14
C PRO A 386 -2.17 -18.97 -22.12
N TYR A 387 -1.59 -19.44 -23.22
CA TYR A 387 -0.15 -19.39 -23.41
C TYR A 387 0.30 -17.97 -23.75
N VAL A 388 1.59 -17.68 -23.62
CA VAL A 388 2.15 -16.38 -24.06
C VAL A 388 2.18 -16.28 -25.58
N TYR A 389 2.46 -17.40 -26.23
CA TYR A 389 2.50 -17.55 -27.67
C TYR A 389 1.48 -18.61 -28.10
N GLY A 390 0.77 -18.34 -29.19
CA GLY A 390 -0.13 -19.32 -29.81
C GLY A 390 0.63 -20.38 -30.62
N ASP A 391 -0.12 -21.30 -31.22
CA ASP A 391 0.43 -22.41 -32.03
C ASP A 391 1.20 -21.93 -33.28
N ASP A 392 1.01 -20.68 -33.70
CA ASP A 392 1.72 -20.04 -34.81
C ASP A 392 2.96 -19.24 -34.37
N ASP A 393 3.43 -19.47 -33.14
CA ASP A 393 4.54 -18.75 -32.48
C ASP A 393 4.32 -17.23 -32.34
N ARG A 394 3.09 -16.74 -32.55
CA ARG A 394 2.77 -15.32 -32.36
C ARG A 394 2.29 -15.04 -30.94
N PHE A 395 2.60 -13.84 -30.46
CA PHE A 395 2.15 -13.38 -29.15
C PHE A 395 0.62 -13.34 -29.06
N ASP A 396 0.06 -14.04 -28.08
CA ASP A 396 -1.40 -14.12 -27.87
C ASP A 396 -1.93 -12.88 -27.14
N ALA A 397 -2.07 -11.79 -27.88
CA ALA A 397 -2.57 -10.52 -27.35
C ALA A 397 -4.03 -10.60 -26.84
N GLU A 398 -4.84 -11.55 -27.31
CA GLU A 398 -6.21 -11.74 -26.83
C GLU A 398 -6.20 -12.46 -25.48
N GLY A 399 -5.50 -13.59 -25.37
CA GLY A 399 -5.35 -14.30 -24.09
C GLY A 399 -4.72 -13.43 -23.01
N GLN A 400 -3.69 -12.64 -23.35
CA GLN A 400 -3.10 -11.70 -22.39
C GLN A 400 -4.09 -10.61 -21.93
N ARG A 401 -4.98 -10.14 -22.81
CA ARG A 401 -6.03 -9.17 -22.45
C ARG A 401 -7.08 -9.76 -21.50
N GLN A 402 -7.35 -11.06 -21.57
CA GLN A 402 -8.30 -11.73 -20.67
C GLN A 402 -7.77 -11.87 -19.23
N ILE A 403 -6.45 -11.96 -19.06
CA ILE A 403 -5.82 -12.06 -17.74
C ILE A 403 -5.70 -10.70 -17.03
N LEU A 404 -5.57 -9.60 -17.78
CA LEU A 404 -5.37 -8.26 -17.22
C LEU A 404 -6.43 -7.83 -16.19
N PRO A 405 -7.75 -7.94 -16.44
CA PRO A 405 -8.77 -7.57 -15.46
C PRO A 405 -8.64 -8.32 -14.13
N ILE A 406 -8.15 -9.56 -14.17
CA ILE A 406 -7.96 -10.39 -12.99
C ILE A 406 -6.80 -9.82 -12.18
N LEU A 407 -5.64 -9.60 -12.79
CA LEU A 407 -4.50 -8.98 -12.10
C LEU A 407 -4.84 -7.59 -11.55
N TYR A 408 -5.58 -6.79 -12.30
CA TYR A 408 -6.05 -5.48 -11.83
C TYR A 408 -6.98 -5.59 -10.62
N SER A 409 -7.82 -6.62 -10.52
CA SER A 409 -8.66 -6.83 -9.32
C SER A 409 -7.83 -7.06 -8.04
N PHE A 410 -6.64 -7.65 -8.18
CA PHE A 410 -5.69 -7.85 -7.08
C PHE A 410 -4.75 -6.66 -6.86
N MET A 411 -4.72 -5.67 -7.74
CA MET A 411 -3.96 -4.43 -7.51
C MET A 411 -4.63 -3.51 -6.50
N PHE A 412 -5.95 -3.57 -6.34
CA PHE A 412 -6.66 -2.81 -5.31
C PHE A 412 -6.38 -3.45 -3.95
N LEU A 413 -5.70 -2.73 -3.09
CA LEU A 413 -5.35 -3.12 -1.73
C LEU A 413 -6.17 -2.29 -0.75
N TYR A 414 -6.54 -2.89 0.38
CA TYR A 414 -7.25 -2.18 1.45
C TYR A 414 -6.39 -2.14 2.71
N PHE A 415 -6.16 -0.93 3.21
CA PHE A 415 -5.47 -0.65 4.46
C PHE A 415 -6.48 -0.17 5.50
N GLY A 416 -6.67 -0.91 6.58
CA GLY A 416 -7.71 -0.59 7.56
C GLY A 416 -8.08 -1.75 8.47
N HIS A 417 -9.20 -1.58 9.19
CA HIS A 417 -9.80 -2.65 9.99
C HIS A 417 -10.64 -3.57 9.08
N PRO A 418 -10.57 -4.91 9.21
CA PRO A 418 -11.37 -5.87 8.42
C PRO A 418 -12.90 -5.71 8.46
N LEU A 419 -13.40 -4.94 9.42
CA LEU A 419 -14.83 -4.78 9.74
C LEU A 419 -15.31 -3.34 9.51
N THR A 420 -14.47 -2.46 8.96
CA THR A 420 -14.90 -1.11 8.58
C THR A 420 -15.95 -1.19 7.48
N THR A 421 -17.03 -0.42 7.63
CA THR A 421 -18.16 -0.36 6.68
C THR A 421 -18.29 1.03 6.05
N LEU A 422 -19.05 1.12 4.95
CA LEU A 422 -19.32 2.37 4.23
C LEU A 422 -20.83 2.55 4.02
N ARG A 423 -21.37 3.69 4.46
CA ARG A 423 -22.76 4.08 4.23
C ARG A 423 -22.85 5.46 3.57
N LEU A 424 -23.18 5.48 2.28
CA LEU A 424 -23.29 6.72 1.51
C LEU A 424 -24.71 7.32 1.58
N SER A 425 -24.80 8.64 1.73
CA SER A 425 -26.06 9.36 1.65
C SER A 425 -26.61 9.31 0.22
N VAL A 426 -27.85 8.85 0.05
CA VAL A 426 -28.55 8.85 -1.24
C VAL A 426 -29.04 10.26 -1.54
N ARG A 427 -28.93 10.70 -2.79
CA ARG A 427 -29.50 11.99 -3.20
C ARG A 427 -31.01 11.94 -3.01
N ALA A 428 -31.58 12.88 -2.26
CA ALA A 428 -33.04 13.03 -2.20
C ALA A 428 -33.54 13.13 -3.64
N GLN A 429 -34.33 12.15 -4.08
CA GLN A 429 -35.03 12.26 -5.35
C GLN A 429 -35.97 13.44 -5.18
N GLU A 430 -35.64 14.58 -5.80
CA GLU A 430 -36.62 15.62 -6.04
C GLU A 430 -37.79 14.91 -6.70
N ALA A 431 -38.90 14.78 -5.97
CA ALA A 431 -40.11 14.17 -6.47
C ALA A 431 -40.48 14.94 -7.74
N ARG A 432 -40.15 14.37 -8.90
CA ARG A 432 -40.62 14.85 -10.19
C ARG A 432 -42.12 14.52 -10.23
N THR A 433 -42.91 15.39 -9.62
CA THR A 433 -44.34 15.53 -9.87
C THR A 433 -44.59 15.99 -11.30
#